data_AF-A0A2R6G502-F1
#
_entry.id   AF-A0A2R6G502-F1
#
_cell.length_a   1.000
_cell.length_b   1.000
_cell.length_c   1.000
_cell.angle_alpha   90.00
_cell.angle_beta   90.00
_cell.angle_gamma   90.00
#
_symmetry.space_group_name_H-M   'P 1'
#
loop_
_entity.id
_entity.type
_entity.pdbx_description
1 polymer ?
#
loop_
_entity_poly.entity_id
_entity_poly.type
_entity_poly.pdbx_seq_one_letter_code
_entity_poly.pdbx_strand_id
1 'polypeptide(L)'
;MTKRHVSLPEDAEAGLEEFLRTVDERLSGPEETCDVVADVLVDLYGDREAYERWQAGGEVSPAERVRLQGYDPCNSTLESEYYAEKDEEKFEESKHLQWLWRQFDATPMADNVEFGLRFRAMLADHLFEEAGENLRLFKGISMTYGHNVSVGDNTVIHDDVHLDDRGRLTIGDRVSLADGTHVYSHDHDLADQTAITNFHTALADDVRCGYDSMIRAGVRVEENAMVGAKSILQRDVPAHHVAVGTPAKSITVKPGWEAVAEPIEDANADNREHRRIEYDLPEDLEVFDEFGRDRRPPQ
;
A
#
# COMPACT_ATOMS: atom_id res chain seq x y z
N MET A 1 22.04 6.14 -6.16
CA MET A 1 22.94 5.03 -5.78
C MET A 1 23.38 4.34 -7.06
N THR A 2 24.67 4.02 -7.23
CA THR A 2 25.12 3.19 -8.35
C THR A 2 24.71 1.74 -8.07
N LYS A 3 23.79 1.18 -8.86
CA LYS A 3 23.31 -0.20 -8.74
C LYS A 3 24.17 -1.13 -9.62
N ARG A 4 24.27 -2.40 -9.23
CA ARG A 4 24.82 -3.48 -10.08
C ARG A 4 23.73 -4.53 -10.30
N HIS A 5 23.78 -5.22 -11.43
CA HIS A 5 22.91 -6.37 -11.64
C HIS A 5 23.31 -7.53 -10.72
N VAL A 6 22.29 -8.19 -10.19
CA VAL A 6 22.37 -9.45 -9.46
C VAL A 6 21.38 -10.38 -10.15
N SER A 7 21.73 -11.66 -10.29
CA SER A 7 20.86 -12.68 -10.89
C SER A 7 20.89 -13.94 -10.04
N LEU A 8 19.82 -14.74 -10.13
CA LEU A 8 19.78 -16.05 -9.50
C LEU A 8 20.61 -17.07 -10.31
N PRO A 9 21.10 -18.14 -9.68
CA PRO A 9 21.54 -19.33 -10.40
C PRO A 9 20.40 -19.91 -11.25
N GLU A 10 20.70 -20.52 -12.39
CA GLU A 10 19.71 -21.02 -13.37
C GLU A 10 18.61 -21.91 -12.74
N ASP A 11 18.98 -22.86 -11.89
CA ASP A 11 18.00 -23.74 -11.25
C ASP A 11 17.05 -22.98 -10.30
N ALA A 12 17.56 -21.97 -9.60
CA ALA A 12 16.76 -21.14 -8.70
C ALA A 12 15.85 -20.17 -9.47
N GLU A 13 16.34 -19.66 -10.61
CA GLU A 13 15.56 -18.85 -11.54
C GLU A 13 14.38 -19.64 -12.10
N ALA A 14 14.61 -20.85 -12.61
CA ALA A 14 13.57 -21.69 -13.20
C ALA A 14 12.46 -22.03 -12.19
N GLY A 15 12.84 -22.39 -10.96
CA GLY A 15 11.88 -22.68 -9.89
C GLY A 15 11.06 -21.46 -9.47
N LEU A 16 11.68 -20.27 -9.42
CA LEU A 16 10.97 -19.02 -9.15
C LEU A 16 9.97 -18.71 -10.27
N GLU A 17 10.39 -18.75 -11.53
CA GLU A 17 9.53 -18.45 -12.67
C GLU A 17 8.33 -19.40 -12.76
N GLU A 18 8.55 -20.70 -12.53
CA GLU A 18 7.47 -21.68 -12.50
C GLU A 18 6.47 -21.40 -11.37
N PHE A 19 6.95 -21.06 -10.17
CA PHE A 19 6.10 -20.72 -9.03
C PHE A 19 5.28 -19.46 -9.33
N LEU A 20 5.93 -18.36 -9.76
CA LEU A 20 5.26 -17.10 -10.07
C LEU A 20 4.18 -17.28 -11.13
N ARG A 21 4.52 -17.93 -12.25
CA ARG A 21 3.59 -18.20 -13.34
C ARG A 21 2.40 -19.02 -12.86
N THR A 22 2.62 -20.03 -12.01
CA THR A 22 1.55 -20.87 -11.49
C THR A 22 0.59 -20.09 -10.62
N VAL A 23 1.09 -19.24 -9.72
CA VAL A 23 0.23 -18.40 -8.87
C VAL A 23 -0.53 -17.38 -9.71
N ASP A 24 0.16 -16.71 -10.63
CA ASP A 24 -0.42 -15.70 -11.53
C ASP A 24 -1.54 -16.25 -12.43
N GLU A 25 -1.31 -17.42 -13.04
CA GLU A 25 -2.32 -18.10 -13.86
C GLU A 25 -3.57 -18.49 -13.06
N ARG A 26 -3.41 -18.86 -11.79
CA ARG A 26 -4.53 -19.23 -10.92
C ARG A 26 -5.32 -18.02 -10.45
N LEU A 27 -4.63 -16.94 -10.05
CA LEU A 27 -5.26 -15.68 -9.68
C LEU A 27 -6.00 -15.03 -10.87
N SER A 28 -5.44 -15.16 -12.08
CA SER A 28 -6.10 -14.71 -13.33
C SER A 28 -7.19 -15.67 -13.84
N GLY A 29 -7.30 -16.83 -13.20
CA GLY A 29 -8.14 -17.94 -13.63
C GLY A 29 -9.58 -17.83 -13.16
N PRO A 30 -10.38 -18.90 -13.35
CA PRO A 30 -11.74 -18.98 -12.85
C PRO A 30 -11.85 -19.48 -11.39
N GLU A 31 -10.71 -19.73 -10.72
CA GLU A 31 -10.70 -20.12 -9.31
C GLU A 31 -11.05 -18.90 -8.44
N GLU A 32 -11.73 -19.12 -7.33
CA GLU A 32 -12.00 -18.05 -6.36
C GLU A 32 -10.67 -17.59 -5.72
N THR A 33 -10.42 -16.27 -5.70
CA THR A 33 -9.19 -15.69 -5.14
C THR A 33 -8.91 -16.18 -3.71
N CYS A 34 -9.95 -16.35 -2.90
CA CYS A 34 -9.85 -16.86 -1.54
C CYS A 34 -9.23 -18.28 -1.48
N ASP A 35 -9.67 -19.18 -2.36
CA ASP A 35 -9.18 -20.56 -2.43
C ASP A 35 -7.74 -20.61 -2.92
N VAL A 36 -7.41 -19.82 -3.95
CA VAL A 36 -6.04 -19.73 -4.49
C VAL A 36 -5.08 -19.22 -3.41
N VAL A 37 -5.45 -18.16 -2.71
CA VAL A 37 -4.63 -17.59 -1.62
C VAL A 37 -4.42 -18.60 -0.50
N ALA A 38 -5.49 -19.27 -0.05
CA ALA A 38 -5.39 -20.26 1.02
C ALA A 38 -4.42 -21.39 0.64
N ASP A 39 -4.53 -21.89 -0.59
CA ASP A 39 -3.69 -22.95 -1.11
C ASP A 39 -2.22 -22.54 -1.25
N VAL A 40 -1.96 -21.37 -1.81
CA VAL A 40 -0.59 -20.82 -1.93
C VAL A 40 0.05 -20.64 -0.56
N LEU A 41 -0.69 -20.15 0.44
CA LEU A 41 -0.17 -20.00 1.80
C LEU A 41 0.12 -21.36 2.46
N VAL A 42 -0.72 -22.36 2.26
CA VAL A 42 -0.43 -23.72 2.75
C VAL A 42 0.90 -24.25 2.18
N ASP A 43 1.18 -24.01 0.90
CA ASP A 43 2.44 -24.45 0.28
C ASP A 43 3.64 -23.62 0.74
N LEU A 44 3.51 -22.29 0.81
CA LEU A 44 4.58 -21.40 1.28
C LEU A 44 5.03 -21.71 2.72
N TYR A 45 4.10 -22.14 3.57
CA TYR A 45 4.42 -22.55 4.94
C TYR A 45 4.77 -24.04 5.08
N GLY A 46 4.63 -24.84 4.02
CA GLY A 46 5.00 -26.26 3.99
C GLY A 46 4.01 -27.17 4.71
N ASP A 47 2.72 -26.83 4.71
CA ASP A 47 1.69 -27.48 5.52
C ASP A 47 0.71 -28.36 4.75
N ARG A 48 0.99 -28.62 3.47
CA ARG A 48 0.14 -29.40 2.56
C ARG A 48 -0.43 -30.67 3.18
N GLU A 49 0.44 -31.53 3.72
CA GLU A 49 0.03 -32.81 4.31
C GLU A 49 -0.90 -32.64 5.53
N ALA A 50 -0.65 -31.63 6.36
CA ALA A 50 -1.47 -31.36 7.54
C ALA A 50 -2.84 -30.78 7.14
N TYR A 51 -2.85 -29.88 6.16
CA TYR A 51 -4.05 -29.29 5.60
C TYR A 51 -4.95 -30.35 4.96
N GLU A 52 -4.41 -31.21 4.09
CA GLU A 52 -5.15 -32.30 3.44
C GLU A 52 -5.72 -33.30 4.46
N ARG A 53 -4.91 -33.67 5.47
CA ARG A 53 -5.39 -34.54 6.56
C ARG A 53 -6.56 -33.90 7.30
N TRP A 54 -6.49 -32.60 7.61
CA TRP A 54 -7.56 -31.89 8.29
C TRP A 54 -8.83 -31.81 7.42
N GLN A 55 -8.70 -31.48 6.14
CA GLN A 55 -9.81 -31.45 5.18
C GLN A 55 -10.48 -32.82 5.00
N ALA A 56 -9.72 -33.92 5.11
CA ALA A 56 -10.24 -35.28 5.10
C ALA A 56 -10.92 -35.71 6.42
N GLY A 57 -11.09 -34.80 7.39
CA GLY A 57 -11.69 -35.08 8.69
C GLY A 57 -10.76 -35.75 9.71
N GLY A 58 -9.44 -35.73 9.45
CA GLY A 58 -8.43 -36.23 10.37
C GLY A 58 -8.34 -35.41 11.65
N GLU A 59 -7.88 -36.05 12.74
CA GLU A 59 -7.62 -35.35 13.99
C GLU A 59 -6.40 -34.43 13.87
N VAL A 60 -6.58 -33.19 14.31
CA VAL A 60 -5.51 -32.19 14.45
C VAL A 60 -5.62 -31.55 15.82
N SER A 61 -4.50 -31.07 16.36
CA SER A 61 -4.53 -30.33 17.63
C SER A 61 -5.31 -29.02 17.48
N PRO A 62 -5.84 -28.42 18.57
CA PRO A 62 -6.49 -27.11 18.49
C PRO A 62 -5.59 -26.01 17.90
N ALA A 63 -4.30 -26.01 18.23
CA ALA A 63 -3.34 -25.04 17.70
C ALA A 63 -3.11 -25.25 16.19
N GLU A 64 -3.00 -26.50 15.75
CA GLU A 64 -2.86 -26.85 14.33
C GLU A 64 -4.12 -26.45 13.56
N ARG A 65 -5.32 -26.68 14.12
CA ARG A 65 -6.58 -26.25 13.52
C ARG A 65 -6.64 -24.74 13.30
N VAL A 66 -6.37 -23.95 14.34
CA VAL A 66 -6.41 -22.47 14.25
C VAL A 66 -5.43 -21.98 13.19
N ARG A 67 -4.23 -22.58 13.14
CA ARG A 67 -3.22 -22.23 12.15
C ARG A 67 -3.65 -22.58 10.73
N LEU A 68 -4.16 -23.79 10.50
CA LEU A 68 -4.65 -24.22 9.19
C LEU A 68 -5.86 -23.39 8.71
N GLN A 69 -6.74 -22.99 9.64
CA GLN A 69 -7.85 -22.07 9.37
C GLN A 69 -7.36 -20.66 9.01
N GLY A 70 -6.24 -20.23 9.59
CA GLY A 70 -5.66 -18.90 9.33
C GLY A 70 -5.02 -18.75 7.94
N TYR A 71 -4.82 -19.82 7.18
CA TYR A 71 -4.40 -19.69 5.78
C TYR A 71 -5.53 -19.19 4.90
N ASP A 72 -6.77 -19.49 5.25
CA ASP A 72 -7.96 -19.06 4.52
C ASP A 72 -8.24 -17.56 4.79
N PRO A 73 -8.13 -16.69 3.77
CA PRO A 73 -8.36 -15.27 3.97
C PRO A 73 -9.86 -14.93 4.18
N CYS A 74 -10.80 -15.80 3.78
CA CYS A 74 -12.22 -15.65 4.09
C CYS A 74 -12.51 -15.78 5.60
N ASN A 75 -11.66 -16.51 6.33
CA ASN A 75 -11.74 -16.66 7.79
C ASN A 75 -10.89 -15.63 8.57
N SER A 76 -10.14 -14.78 7.87
CA SER A 76 -9.21 -13.83 8.46
C SER A 76 -9.82 -12.43 8.42
N THR A 77 -9.48 -11.58 9.40
CA THR A 77 -9.97 -10.19 9.43
C THR A 77 -8.86 -9.18 9.21
N LEU A 78 -9.16 -8.12 8.46
CA LEU A 78 -8.34 -6.91 8.36
C LEU A 78 -9.05 -5.74 9.02
N GLU A 79 -8.28 -4.78 9.56
CA GLU A 79 -8.83 -3.58 10.20
C GLU A 79 -9.80 -2.82 9.29
N SER A 80 -9.48 -2.76 8.00
CA SER A 80 -10.28 -2.09 6.98
C SER A 80 -11.70 -2.64 6.83
N GLU A 81 -11.99 -3.86 7.29
CA GLU A 81 -13.37 -4.39 7.31
C GLU A 81 -14.32 -3.54 8.15
N TYR A 82 -13.80 -2.81 9.13
CA TYR A 82 -14.59 -1.96 10.02
C TYR A 82 -14.87 -0.57 9.45
N TYR A 83 -14.34 -0.23 8.27
CA TYR A 83 -14.57 1.07 7.64
C TYR A 83 -15.83 1.01 6.79
N ALA A 84 -16.71 1.99 6.99
CA ALA A 84 -18.06 1.98 6.42
C ALA A 84 -18.12 2.59 5.02
N GLU A 85 -17.15 3.44 4.67
CA GLU A 85 -17.08 4.10 3.37
C GLU A 85 -16.41 3.28 2.27
N LYS A 86 -15.88 2.09 2.60
CA LYS A 86 -15.19 1.25 1.64
C LYS A 86 -16.17 0.67 0.62
N ASP A 87 -15.70 0.46 -0.59
CA ASP A 87 -16.40 -0.36 -1.58
C ASP A 87 -16.29 -1.82 -1.13
N GLU A 88 -17.38 -2.38 -0.58
CA GLU A 88 -17.37 -3.71 0.04
C GLU A 88 -17.02 -4.81 -0.96
N GLU A 89 -17.52 -4.73 -2.19
CA GLU A 89 -17.30 -5.75 -3.22
C GLU A 89 -15.83 -5.76 -3.66
N LYS A 90 -15.25 -4.58 -3.93
CA LYS A 90 -13.82 -4.48 -4.27
C LYS A 90 -12.93 -4.85 -3.09
N PHE A 91 -13.34 -4.49 -1.88
CA PHE A 91 -12.55 -4.76 -0.69
C PHE A 91 -12.51 -6.26 -0.35
N GLU A 92 -13.59 -7.01 -0.59
CA GLU A 92 -13.62 -8.46 -0.38
C GLU A 92 -12.52 -9.16 -1.22
N GLU A 93 -12.41 -8.81 -2.51
CA GLU A 93 -11.37 -9.35 -3.37
C GLU A 93 -9.97 -8.87 -2.95
N SER A 94 -9.79 -7.57 -2.74
CA SER A 94 -8.49 -7.02 -2.39
C SER A 94 -7.99 -7.48 -1.02
N LYS A 95 -8.89 -7.77 -0.08
CA LYS A 95 -8.57 -8.35 1.24
C LYS A 95 -7.85 -9.68 1.09
N HIS A 96 -8.29 -10.56 0.18
CA HIS A 96 -7.66 -11.86 -0.01
C HIS A 96 -6.22 -11.71 -0.50
N LEU A 97 -5.98 -10.83 -1.46
CA LEU A 97 -4.64 -10.53 -1.97
C LEU A 97 -3.76 -9.82 -0.92
N GLN A 98 -4.33 -8.90 -0.13
CA GLN A 98 -3.65 -8.29 1.01
C GLN A 98 -3.25 -9.32 2.07
N TRP A 99 -4.06 -10.35 2.29
CA TRP A 99 -3.71 -11.44 3.20
C TRP A 99 -2.51 -12.22 2.67
N LEU A 100 -2.52 -12.61 1.40
CA LEU A 100 -1.38 -13.27 0.75
C LEU A 100 -0.11 -12.41 0.86
N TRP A 101 -0.21 -11.12 0.56
CA TRP A 101 0.90 -10.17 0.68
C TRP A 101 1.49 -10.15 2.10
N ARG A 102 0.64 -9.97 3.12
CA ARG A 102 1.04 -9.90 4.53
C ARG A 102 1.67 -11.20 5.02
N GLN A 103 1.06 -12.33 4.70
CA GLN A 103 1.56 -13.64 5.15
C GLN A 103 2.82 -14.05 4.38
N PHE A 104 2.93 -13.73 3.09
CA PHE A 104 4.18 -13.92 2.35
C PHE A 104 5.34 -13.17 3.01
N ASP A 105 5.13 -11.91 3.41
CA ASP A 105 6.15 -11.09 4.08
C ASP A 105 6.63 -11.65 5.42
N ALA A 106 5.82 -12.49 6.07
CA ALA A 106 6.19 -13.20 7.29
C ALA A 106 7.06 -14.45 7.04
N THR A 107 7.29 -14.84 5.79
CA THR A 107 8.14 -15.98 5.44
C THR A 107 9.62 -15.58 5.24
N PRO A 108 10.58 -16.52 5.39
CA PRO A 108 11.97 -16.28 5.00
C PRO A 108 12.16 -16.00 3.50
N MET A 109 11.22 -16.44 2.64
CA MET A 109 11.27 -16.22 1.21
C MET A 109 11.12 -14.73 0.86
N ALA A 110 10.38 -13.98 1.67
CA ALA A 110 10.23 -12.54 1.51
C ALA A 110 11.51 -11.72 1.74
N ASP A 111 12.51 -12.29 2.44
CA ASP A 111 13.84 -11.68 2.62
C ASP A 111 14.78 -11.96 1.44
N ASN A 112 14.45 -12.92 0.57
CA ASN A 112 15.15 -13.11 -0.69
C ASN A 112 14.70 -12.01 -1.66
N VAL A 113 15.56 -10.99 -1.85
CA VAL A 113 15.23 -9.79 -2.61
C VAL A 113 14.71 -10.10 -4.02
N GLU A 114 15.35 -11.00 -4.78
CA GLU A 114 14.92 -11.26 -6.16
C GLU A 114 13.54 -11.94 -6.20
N PHE A 115 13.32 -12.92 -5.32
CA PHE A 115 12.02 -13.56 -5.16
C PHE A 115 10.97 -12.54 -4.72
N GLY A 116 11.22 -11.82 -3.63
CA GLY A 116 10.28 -10.91 -3.02
C GLY A 116 9.88 -9.77 -3.95
N LEU A 117 10.83 -9.20 -4.70
CA LEU A 117 10.54 -8.15 -5.68
C LEU A 117 9.59 -8.66 -6.77
N ARG A 118 9.85 -9.84 -7.35
CA ARG A 118 9.02 -10.38 -8.44
C ARG A 118 7.67 -10.89 -7.95
N PHE A 119 7.61 -11.52 -6.78
CA PHE A 119 6.37 -11.98 -6.19
C PHE A 119 5.45 -10.80 -5.82
N ARG A 120 5.99 -9.77 -5.17
CA ARG A 120 5.20 -8.57 -4.84
C ARG A 120 4.79 -7.77 -6.07
N ALA A 121 5.63 -7.71 -7.11
CA ALA A 121 5.25 -7.08 -8.38
C ALA A 121 4.06 -7.82 -9.04
N MET A 122 4.12 -9.15 -9.12
CA MET A 122 2.99 -9.95 -9.61
C MET A 122 1.73 -9.73 -8.74
N LEU A 123 1.84 -9.75 -7.40
CA LEU A 123 0.69 -9.46 -6.55
C LEU A 123 0.14 -8.05 -6.72
N ALA A 124 0.99 -7.06 -7.00
CA ALA A 124 0.56 -5.70 -7.27
C ALA A 124 -0.27 -5.60 -8.56
N ASP A 125 0.03 -6.40 -9.59
CA ASP A 125 -0.78 -6.47 -10.82
C ASP A 125 -2.23 -6.95 -10.55
N HIS A 126 -2.42 -7.78 -9.51
CA HIS A 126 -3.75 -8.23 -9.07
C HIS A 126 -4.41 -7.31 -8.04
N LEU A 127 -3.61 -6.58 -7.25
CA LEU A 127 -4.10 -5.83 -6.09
C LEU A 127 -4.29 -4.34 -6.33
N PHE A 128 -3.44 -3.69 -7.13
CA PHE A 128 -3.47 -2.25 -7.35
C PHE A 128 -4.47 -1.88 -8.45
N GLU A 129 -4.95 -0.63 -8.44
CA GLU A 129 -5.72 -0.08 -9.58
C GLU A 129 -4.85 -0.09 -10.85
N GLU A 130 -3.56 0.22 -10.69
CA GLU A 130 -2.56 0.16 -11.75
C GLU A 130 -1.19 -0.17 -11.16
N ALA A 131 -0.50 -1.11 -11.79
CA ALA A 131 0.89 -1.44 -11.50
C ALA A 131 1.71 -1.34 -12.80
N GLY A 132 2.66 -0.40 -12.82
CA GLY A 132 3.53 -0.16 -13.96
C GLY A 132 4.59 -1.25 -14.15
N GLU A 133 5.38 -1.12 -15.21
CA GLU A 133 6.48 -2.04 -15.49
C GLU A 133 7.67 -1.78 -14.56
N ASN A 134 8.41 -2.84 -14.23
CA ASN A 134 9.65 -2.77 -13.44
C ASN A 134 9.48 -2.16 -12.04
N LEU A 135 8.30 -2.34 -11.42
CA LEU A 135 8.09 -1.99 -10.02
C LEU A 135 9.05 -2.78 -9.13
N ARG A 136 9.54 -2.09 -8.08
CA ARG A 136 10.31 -2.73 -7.02
C ARG A 136 9.67 -2.42 -5.69
N LEU A 137 9.05 -3.44 -5.13
CA LEU A 137 8.27 -3.40 -3.90
C LEU A 137 9.03 -4.22 -2.84
N PHE A 138 9.61 -3.51 -1.88
CA PHE A 138 10.37 -4.11 -0.78
C PHE A 138 9.43 -4.60 0.33
N LYS A 139 9.99 -5.08 1.45
CA LYS A 139 9.26 -5.81 2.48
C LYS A 139 8.51 -4.86 3.42
N GLY A 140 7.41 -5.31 4.00
CA GLY A 140 6.69 -4.55 5.02
C GLY A 140 5.85 -3.41 4.47
N ILE A 141 5.72 -3.30 3.14
CA ILE A 141 4.78 -2.35 2.54
C ILE A 141 3.36 -2.74 2.97
N SER A 142 2.61 -1.77 3.47
CA SER A 142 1.24 -1.96 3.94
C SER A 142 0.29 -1.03 3.22
N MET A 143 -0.93 -1.52 3.00
CA MET A 143 -2.02 -0.81 2.34
C MET A 143 -3.27 -0.87 3.22
N THR A 144 -4.16 0.09 3.03
CA THR A 144 -5.47 0.07 3.71
C THR A 144 -6.46 -0.79 2.93
N TYR A 145 -6.64 -0.52 1.64
CA TYR A 145 -7.52 -1.27 0.73
C TYR A 145 -6.73 -1.96 -0.40
N GLY A 146 -5.60 -1.38 -0.83
CA GLY A 146 -4.76 -1.85 -1.93
C GLY A 146 -5.29 -1.49 -3.32
N HIS A 147 -6.59 -1.62 -3.55
CA HIS A 147 -7.22 -1.45 -4.87
C HIS A 147 -7.46 0.01 -5.29
N ASN A 148 -7.06 1.00 -4.47
CA ASN A 148 -7.13 2.43 -4.83
C ASN A 148 -5.74 3.06 -5.07
N VAL A 149 -4.73 2.22 -5.28
CA VAL A 149 -3.34 2.63 -5.56
C VAL A 149 -3.04 2.49 -7.05
N SER A 150 -2.58 3.57 -7.69
CA SER A 150 -1.99 3.52 -9.03
C SER A 150 -0.48 3.83 -8.93
N VAL A 151 0.37 2.99 -9.51
CA VAL A 151 1.83 3.17 -9.51
C VAL A 151 2.39 3.05 -10.92
N GLY A 152 3.13 4.06 -11.38
CA GLY A 152 3.76 4.11 -12.70
C GLY A 152 5.08 3.34 -12.79
N ASP A 153 5.69 3.40 -13.98
CA ASP A 153 6.83 2.57 -14.36
C ASP A 153 8.10 2.90 -13.58
N ASN A 154 8.94 1.89 -13.37
CA ASN A 154 10.28 2.03 -12.77
C ASN A 154 10.27 2.63 -11.35
N THR A 155 9.12 2.64 -10.67
CA THR A 155 8.96 3.14 -9.32
C THR A 155 9.51 2.16 -8.28
N VAL A 156 10.05 2.71 -7.20
CA VAL A 156 10.62 1.95 -6.08
C VAL A 156 9.95 2.36 -4.79
N ILE A 157 9.31 1.39 -4.15
CA ILE A 157 8.73 1.53 -2.83
C ILE A 157 9.57 0.67 -1.88
N HIS A 158 10.29 1.33 -0.98
CA HIS A 158 11.22 0.71 -0.04
C HIS A 158 10.51 0.07 1.16
N ASP A 159 11.29 -0.46 2.10
CA ASP A 159 10.77 -1.23 3.21
C ASP A 159 9.86 -0.38 4.12
N ASP A 160 8.84 -1.03 4.69
CA ASP A 160 7.95 -0.44 5.70
C ASP A 160 7.21 0.84 5.27
N VAL A 161 7.00 1.03 3.95
CA VAL A 161 6.16 2.12 3.44
C VAL A 161 4.69 1.83 3.70
N HIS A 162 3.96 2.83 4.19
CA HIS A 162 2.52 2.76 4.35
C HIS A 162 1.82 3.57 3.26
N LEU A 163 0.95 2.91 2.50
CA LEU A 163 0.10 3.49 1.47
C LEU A 163 -1.35 3.45 1.95
N ASP A 164 -1.78 4.53 2.61
CA ASP A 164 -3.17 4.66 2.99
C ASP A 164 -3.99 5.12 1.79
N ASP A 165 -4.76 4.18 1.22
CA ASP A 165 -5.59 4.35 0.03
C ASP A 165 -7.10 4.30 0.35
N ARG A 166 -7.50 4.80 1.53
CA ARG A 166 -8.92 5.02 1.83
C ARG A 166 -9.61 5.98 0.86
N GLY A 167 -8.88 7.01 0.44
CA GLY A 167 -9.18 7.82 -0.72
C GLY A 167 -8.54 7.24 -1.98
N ARG A 168 -7.75 8.05 -2.70
CA ARG A 168 -7.03 7.60 -3.89
C ARG A 168 -5.56 7.96 -3.82
N LEU A 169 -4.69 7.04 -4.21
CA LEU A 169 -3.25 7.28 -4.35
C LEU A 169 -2.82 7.15 -5.81
N THR A 170 -2.11 8.15 -6.32
CA THR A 170 -1.44 8.06 -7.63
C THR A 170 0.04 8.36 -7.45
N ILE A 171 0.88 7.42 -7.87
CA ILE A 171 2.33 7.51 -7.82
C ILE A 171 2.83 7.37 -9.25
N GLY A 172 3.47 8.40 -9.80
CA GLY A 172 3.92 8.44 -11.19
C GLY A 172 5.13 7.56 -11.47
N ASP A 173 5.80 7.84 -12.58
CA ASP A 173 6.95 7.07 -13.03
C ASP A 173 8.22 7.46 -12.27
N ARG A 174 9.13 6.50 -12.11
CA ARG A 174 10.49 6.72 -11.55
C ARG A 174 10.45 7.35 -10.15
N VAL A 175 9.34 7.17 -9.42
CA VAL A 175 9.20 7.64 -8.04
C VAL A 175 10.03 6.77 -7.11
N SER A 176 10.57 7.36 -6.06
CA SER A 176 11.28 6.63 -5.01
C SER A 176 10.74 7.03 -3.65
N LEU A 177 10.05 6.09 -3.00
CA LEU A 177 9.62 6.22 -1.61
C LEU A 177 10.62 5.46 -0.75
N ALA A 178 11.43 6.18 0.01
CA ALA A 178 12.41 5.58 0.91
C ALA A 178 11.72 4.95 2.15
N ASP A 179 12.49 4.15 2.87
CA ASP A 179 12.00 3.29 3.94
C ASP A 179 11.21 4.09 4.99
N GLY A 180 10.10 3.52 5.47
CA GLY A 180 9.23 4.15 6.47
C GLY A 180 8.44 5.37 5.98
N THR A 181 8.41 5.66 4.67
CA THR A 181 7.57 6.74 4.14
C THR A 181 6.09 6.40 4.34
N HIS A 182 5.27 7.37 4.74
CA HIS A 182 3.82 7.23 4.85
C HIS A 182 3.12 8.16 3.87
N VAL A 183 2.23 7.62 3.04
CA VAL A 183 1.41 8.39 2.09
C VAL A 183 -0.05 8.20 2.49
N TYR A 184 -0.69 9.27 2.96
CA TYR A 184 -2.09 9.25 3.37
C TYR A 184 -3.01 9.76 2.28
N SER A 185 -4.24 9.27 2.26
CA SER A 185 -5.35 9.75 1.42
C SER A 185 -6.61 10.06 2.22
N HIS A 186 -6.70 9.72 3.51
CA HIS A 186 -7.77 10.19 4.38
C HIS A 186 -7.28 11.11 5.52
N ASP A 187 -8.20 11.93 6.01
CA ASP A 187 -8.02 12.75 7.21
C ASP A 187 -9.27 12.63 8.11
N HIS A 188 -9.11 12.91 9.40
CA HIS A 188 -10.23 12.94 10.35
C HIS A 188 -10.67 14.38 10.61
N ASP A 189 -11.96 14.58 10.84
CA ASP A 189 -12.43 15.86 11.39
C ASP A 189 -11.79 16.10 12.77
N LEU A 190 -11.46 17.37 13.04
CA LEU A 190 -10.76 17.76 14.26
C LEU A 190 -11.58 17.57 15.53
N ALA A 191 -12.91 17.62 15.44
CA ALA A 191 -13.84 17.50 16.56
C ALA A 191 -14.60 16.18 16.53
N ASP A 192 -14.94 15.69 15.34
CA ASP A 192 -15.74 14.50 15.12
C ASP A 192 -14.91 13.37 14.48
N GLN A 193 -14.15 12.60 15.27
CA GLN A 193 -13.30 11.50 14.79
C GLN A 193 -14.01 10.46 13.90
N THR A 194 -15.34 10.35 13.97
CA THR A 194 -16.15 9.47 13.10
C THR A 194 -16.37 10.05 11.70
N ALA A 195 -16.26 11.37 11.55
CA ALA A 195 -16.24 12.02 10.26
C ALA A 195 -14.83 11.98 9.70
N ILE A 196 -14.70 11.37 8.53
CA ILE A 196 -13.46 11.36 7.76
C ILE A 196 -13.64 12.16 6.47
N THR A 197 -12.53 12.53 5.84
CA THR A 197 -12.52 13.08 4.50
C THR A 197 -11.50 12.33 3.69
N ASN A 198 -11.94 11.78 2.55
CA ASN A 198 -11.09 11.11 1.59
C ASN A 198 -10.61 12.11 0.54
N PHE A 199 -9.37 11.94 0.10
CA PHE A 199 -8.71 12.80 -0.86
C PHE A 199 -7.97 11.99 -1.91
N HIS A 200 -7.69 12.63 -3.05
CA HIS A 200 -6.69 12.18 -3.98
C HIS A 200 -5.32 12.76 -3.60
N THR A 201 -4.41 11.89 -3.18
CA THR A 201 -2.99 12.23 -2.95
C THR A 201 -2.18 11.76 -4.15
N ALA A 202 -1.35 12.65 -4.70
CA ALA A 202 -0.65 12.40 -5.95
C ALA A 202 0.84 12.76 -5.86
N LEU A 203 1.69 11.81 -6.21
CA LEU A 203 3.13 11.98 -6.38
C LEU A 203 3.42 11.87 -7.87
N ALA A 204 3.84 12.96 -8.51
CA ALA A 204 4.17 12.97 -9.93
C ALA A 204 5.50 12.26 -10.21
N ASP A 205 5.87 12.19 -11.49
CA ASP A 205 7.10 11.56 -11.96
C ASP A 205 8.36 12.09 -11.25
N ASP A 206 9.35 11.20 -11.10
CA ASP A 206 10.68 11.52 -10.58
C ASP A 206 10.68 12.10 -9.14
N VAL A 207 9.55 12.02 -8.44
CA VAL A 207 9.44 12.41 -7.03
C VAL A 207 10.28 11.50 -6.14
N ARG A 208 10.93 12.11 -5.14
CA ARG A 208 11.74 11.39 -4.17
C ARG A 208 11.31 11.74 -2.75
N CYS A 209 10.82 10.75 -2.02
CA CYS A 209 10.47 10.88 -0.60
C CYS A 209 11.59 10.26 0.24
N GLY A 210 12.19 11.06 1.11
CA GLY A 210 13.25 10.60 2.02
C GLY A 210 12.71 9.73 3.16
N TYR A 211 13.63 9.01 3.82
CA TYR A 211 13.33 8.08 4.91
C TYR A 211 12.40 8.69 5.96
N ASP A 212 11.43 7.91 6.44
CA ASP A 212 10.47 8.32 7.48
C ASP A 212 9.71 9.63 7.16
N SER A 213 9.52 9.98 5.89
CA SER A 213 8.72 11.16 5.52
C SER A 213 7.23 10.83 5.54
N MET A 214 6.40 11.84 5.77
CA MET A 214 4.94 11.71 5.76
C MET A 214 4.33 12.70 4.75
N ILE A 215 3.44 12.19 3.91
CA ILE A 215 2.64 12.96 2.97
C ILE A 215 1.20 12.91 3.48
N ARG A 216 0.68 14.06 3.94
CA ARG A 216 -0.70 14.16 4.42
C ARG A 216 -1.70 13.99 3.27
N ALA A 217 -2.88 13.49 3.60
CA ALA A 217 -4.00 13.33 2.69
C ALA A 217 -4.31 14.58 1.86
N GLY A 218 -4.45 14.37 0.55
CA GLY A 218 -4.76 15.35 -0.48
C GLY A 218 -3.57 16.16 -0.98
N VAL A 219 -2.36 15.96 -0.44
CA VAL A 219 -1.16 16.68 -0.91
C VAL A 219 -0.76 16.20 -2.30
N ARG A 220 -0.37 17.15 -3.15
CA ARG A 220 0.28 16.88 -4.43
C ARG A 220 1.76 17.23 -4.39
N VAL A 221 2.60 16.30 -4.79
CA VAL A 221 4.05 16.50 -4.95
C VAL A 221 4.36 16.44 -6.44
N GLU A 222 4.76 17.57 -7.01
CA GLU A 222 4.93 17.70 -8.47
C GLU A 222 6.27 17.16 -8.96
N GLU A 223 6.40 17.09 -10.28
CA GLU A 223 7.48 16.38 -10.99
C GLU A 223 8.86 16.75 -10.47
N ASN A 224 9.69 15.72 -10.26
CA ASN A 224 11.07 15.86 -9.83
C ASN A 224 11.20 16.72 -8.54
N ALA A 225 10.19 16.79 -7.69
CA ALA A 225 10.34 17.36 -6.35
C ALA A 225 11.07 16.37 -5.41
N MET A 226 11.51 16.86 -4.26
CA MET A 226 12.11 16.02 -3.22
C MET A 226 11.61 16.39 -1.83
N VAL A 227 11.17 15.38 -1.09
CA VAL A 227 10.82 15.48 0.33
C VAL A 227 12.00 15.00 1.15
N GLY A 228 12.48 15.84 2.07
CA GLY A 228 13.56 15.48 2.97
C GLY A 228 13.17 14.33 3.90
N ALA A 229 14.17 13.58 4.37
CA ALA A 229 13.93 12.57 5.40
C ALA A 229 13.28 13.19 6.64
N LYS A 230 12.37 12.45 7.30
CA LYS A 230 11.64 12.87 8.50
C LYS A 230 10.84 14.16 8.35
N SER A 231 10.45 14.49 7.12
CA SER A 231 9.67 15.70 6.82
C SER A 231 8.19 15.37 6.72
N ILE A 232 7.32 16.26 7.21
CA ILE A 232 5.86 16.08 7.16
C ILE A 232 5.26 17.12 6.22
N LEU A 233 4.87 16.68 5.02
CA LEU A 233 4.17 17.51 4.06
C LEU A 233 2.71 17.68 4.46
N GLN A 234 2.31 18.93 4.62
CA GLN A 234 0.91 19.31 4.86
C GLN A 234 0.29 20.05 3.67
N ARG A 235 1.09 20.39 2.65
CA ARG A 235 0.72 21.25 1.52
C ARG A 235 1.48 20.81 0.28
N ASP A 236 1.02 21.29 -0.88
CA ASP A 236 1.57 20.91 -2.18
C ASP A 236 3.03 21.36 -2.34
N VAL A 237 3.82 20.57 -3.07
CA VAL A 237 5.21 20.88 -3.40
C VAL A 237 5.32 21.10 -4.90
N PRO A 238 5.70 22.31 -5.35
CA PRO A 238 5.89 22.59 -6.77
C PRO A 238 7.01 21.76 -7.41
N ALA A 239 6.99 21.69 -8.73
CA ALA A 239 7.94 20.90 -9.50
C ALA A 239 9.38 21.33 -9.18
N HIS A 240 10.29 20.37 -9.07
CA HIS A 240 11.72 20.60 -8.85
C HIS A 240 12.10 21.20 -7.49
N HIS A 241 11.15 21.41 -6.57
CA HIS A 241 11.44 21.94 -5.25
C HIS A 241 12.01 20.87 -4.32
N VAL A 242 12.77 21.31 -3.32
CA VAL A 242 13.18 20.49 -2.18
C VAL A 242 12.46 20.99 -0.93
N ALA A 243 11.57 20.16 -0.38
CA ALA A 243 10.78 20.46 0.80
C ALA A 243 11.29 19.69 2.02
N VAL A 244 11.52 20.38 3.14
CA VAL A 244 12.05 19.77 4.38
C VAL A 244 11.38 20.33 5.64
N GLY A 245 11.39 19.55 6.72
CA GLY A 245 10.98 19.98 8.07
C GLY A 245 9.59 19.48 8.49
N THR A 246 9.12 19.95 9.64
CA THR A 246 7.82 19.60 10.22
C THR A 246 7.17 20.85 10.85
N PRO A 247 6.20 21.50 10.19
CA PRO A 247 5.71 21.19 8.85
C PRO A 247 6.77 21.45 7.77
N ALA A 248 6.78 20.61 6.75
CA ALA A 248 7.72 20.70 5.65
C ALA A 248 7.43 21.93 4.78
N LYS A 249 8.49 22.61 4.34
CA LYS A 249 8.42 23.77 3.44
C LYS A 249 9.46 23.64 2.35
N SER A 250 9.13 24.11 1.15
CA SER A 250 10.11 24.35 0.08
C SER A 250 11.21 25.29 0.57
N ILE A 251 12.46 24.86 0.52
CA ILE A 251 13.63 25.65 0.95
C ILE A 251 14.56 26.03 -0.19
N THR A 252 14.52 25.30 -1.29
CA THR A 252 15.35 25.53 -2.47
C THR A 252 14.75 24.84 -3.69
N VAL A 253 15.16 25.27 -4.87
CA VAL A 253 14.92 24.59 -6.15
C VAL A 253 16.13 23.70 -6.43
N LYS A 254 15.92 22.51 -7.02
CA LYS A 254 17.02 21.64 -7.44
C LYS A 254 17.95 22.39 -8.43
N PRO A 255 19.28 22.23 -8.30
CA PRO A 255 20.21 22.89 -9.21
C PRO A 255 19.92 22.59 -10.68
N GLY A 256 19.88 23.63 -11.52
CA GLY A 256 19.62 23.55 -12.96
C GLY A 256 18.16 23.72 -13.36
N TRP A 257 17.23 23.80 -12.40
CA TRP A 257 15.79 23.95 -12.65
C TRP A 257 15.26 25.34 -12.31
N GLU A 258 16.13 26.26 -11.85
CA GLU A 258 15.74 27.60 -11.36
C GLU A 258 15.04 28.45 -12.41
N ALA A 259 15.29 28.20 -13.70
CA ALA A 259 14.70 28.96 -14.80
C ALA A 259 13.24 28.58 -15.12
N VAL A 260 12.78 27.42 -14.65
CA VAL A 260 11.45 26.86 -14.95
C VAL A 260 10.61 26.57 -13.70
N ALA A 261 11.23 26.56 -12.53
CA ALA A 261 10.54 26.36 -11.26
C ALA A 261 9.75 27.60 -10.81
N GLU A 262 8.71 27.37 -10.03
CA GLU A 262 7.98 28.43 -9.35
C GLU A 262 8.86 29.13 -8.30
N PRO A 263 8.66 30.43 -8.01
CA PRO A 263 9.34 31.09 -6.91
C PRO A 263 9.04 30.41 -5.56
N ILE A 264 10.03 30.31 -4.68
CA ILE A 264 9.90 29.62 -3.38
C ILE A 264 8.85 30.31 -2.50
N GLU A 265 8.72 31.63 -2.60
CA GLU A 265 7.74 32.45 -1.90
C GLU A 265 6.28 32.10 -2.24
N ASP A 266 6.05 31.56 -3.43
CA ASP A 266 4.72 31.16 -3.91
C ASP A 266 4.42 29.68 -3.62
N ALA A 267 5.41 28.93 -3.12
CA ALA A 267 5.29 27.51 -2.83
C ALA A 267 4.44 27.22 -1.58
N ASN A 268 4.09 25.94 -1.41
CA ASN A 268 3.34 25.42 -0.25
C ASN A 268 1.92 26.00 -0.16
N ALA A 269 1.22 26.11 -1.30
CA ALA A 269 -0.22 26.35 -1.34
C ALA A 269 -0.98 25.10 -0.82
N ASP A 270 -2.06 25.32 -0.07
CA ASP A 270 -2.95 24.24 0.36
C ASP A 270 -4.15 24.18 -0.59
N ASN A 271 -4.09 23.27 -1.56
CA ASN A 271 -5.15 23.07 -2.56
C ASN A 271 -5.89 21.73 -2.37
N ARG A 272 -5.77 21.13 -1.19
CA ARG A 272 -6.22 19.75 -0.94
C ARG A 272 -7.73 19.60 -1.10
N GLU A 273 -8.50 20.62 -0.76
CA GLU A 273 -9.97 20.63 -0.94
C GLU A 273 -10.40 20.44 -2.41
N HIS A 274 -9.60 20.86 -3.39
CA HIS A 274 -9.90 20.62 -4.81
C HIS A 274 -9.77 19.14 -5.20
N ARG A 275 -9.19 18.32 -4.33
CA ARG A 275 -8.94 16.89 -4.52
C ARG A 275 -9.71 16.05 -3.50
N ARG A 276 -10.72 16.62 -2.85
CA ARG A 276 -11.66 15.89 -2.00
C ARG A 276 -12.44 14.87 -2.83
N ILE A 277 -12.61 13.67 -2.30
CA ILE A 277 -13.39 12.58 -2.89
C ILE A 277 -14.67 12.43 -2.06
N GLU A 278 -15.80 12.59 -2.73
CA GLU A 278 -17.12 12.36 -2.12
C GLU A 278 -17.43 10.86 -2.12
N TYR A 279 -18.09 10.40 -1.07
CA TYR A 279 -18.57 9.03 -0.92
C TYR A 279 -19.90 9.04 -0.17
N ASP A 280 -20.70 8.01 -0.40
CA ASP A 280 -21.98 7.82 0.28
C ASP A 280 -21.84 6.72 1.35
N LEU A 281 -22.51 6.89 2.48
CA LEU A 281 -22.65 5.85 3.49
C LEU A 281 -24.02 5.16 3.35
N PRO A 282 -24.14 3.86 3.68
CA PRO A 282 -25.45 3.18 3.72
C PRO A 282 -26.44 3.92 4.63
N GLU A 283 -27.69 4.04 4.18
CA GLU A 283 -28.74 4.78 4.93
C GLU A 283 -29.08 4.12 6.28
N ASP A 284 -28.82 2.81 6.42
CA ASP A 284 -29.09 1.99 7.61
C ASP A 284 -27.87 1.77 8.51
N LEU A 285 -26.77 2.49 8.27
CA LEU A 285 -25.55 2.37 9.07
C LEU A 285 -25.75 2.90 10.50
N GLU A 286 -25.56 2.03 11.49
CA GLU A 286 -25.47 2.43 12.90
C GLU A 286 -24.08 3.02 13.18
N VAL A 287 -23.96 4.34 13.11
CA VAL A 287 -22.72 5.05 13.47
C VAL A 287 -22.55 5.04 15.00
N PHE A 288 -21.41 4.54 15.49
CA PHE A 288 -21.05 4.60 16.90
C PHE A 288 -19.63 5.16 17.11
N ASP A 289 -19.44 5.91 18.20
CA ASP A 289 -18.10 6.29 18.67
C ASP A 289 -17.55 5.12 19.50
N GLU A 290 -16.43 4.53 19.07
CA GLU A 290 -15.77 3.40 19.75
C GLU A 290 -15.47 3.69 21.24
N PHE A 291 -15.35 4.97 21.62
CA PHE A 291 -15.12 5.41 22.99
C PHE A 291 -16.37 5.92 23.72
N GLY A 292 -17.54 5.94 23.06
CA GLY A 292 -18.83 6.33 23.66
C GLY A 292 -18.88 7.76 24.22
N ARG A 293 -18.19 8.72 23.60
CA ARG A 293 -18.04 10.09 24.12
C ARG A 293 -19.22 10.99 23.73
N ASP A 294 -19.62 11.91 24.62
CA ASP A 294 -20.44 13.08 24.26
C ASP A 294 -19.51 14.19 23.75
N ARG A 295 -19.54 14.45 22.43
CA ARG A 295 -18.63 15.40 21.76
C ARG A 295 -19.16 16.85 21.79
N ARG A 296 -20.25 17.11 22.52
CA ARG A 296 -20.77 18.48 22.66
C ARG A 296 -19.90 19.28 23.63
N PRO A 297 -19.54 20.54 23.28
CA PRO A 297 -18.91 21.44 24.24
C PRO A 297 -19.77 21.54 25.52
N PRO A 298 -19.15 21.66 26.71
CA PRO A 298 -19.88 22.00 27.92
C PRO A 298 -20.70 23.28 27.68
N GLN A 299 -21.99 23.26 28.04
CA GLN A 299 -22.86 24.44 28.01
C GLN A 299 -22.45 25.48 29.05
#